data_AF-I3DFP5-F1
#
_entry.id   AF-I3DFP5-F1
#
_cell.length_a   1.000
_cell.length_b   1.000
_cell.length_c   1.000
_cell.angle_alpha   90.00
_cell.angle_beta   90.00
_cell.angle_gamma   90.00
#
_symmetry.space_group_name_H-M   'P 1'
#
loop_
_entity.id
_entity.type
_entity.pdbx_description
1 polymer ?
#
loop_
_entity_poly.entity_id
_entity_poly.type
_entity_poly.pdbx_seq_one_letter_code
_entity_poly.pdbx_strand_id
1 'polypeptide(L)'
;MLKGFTLLEVLIVILLLSLSVSIAIPSWKSLEEKQMLQQEQKRLLLFIKHIQARVENSHQIWHLVVNHSSNNHVWCIVAHIKKDNMVCDCLKPNTCSQELYPHFYHPLFPKQVKFVGKKYYPQIAAKLGGIRRTTENNCFSLVSQHEQAVLSFSKMGNISIKDQKSHSACFNSGVSL
;
A
#
# COMPACT_ATOMS: atom_id res chain seq x y z
N MET A 1 -60.93 -11.81 8.42
CA MET A 1 -60.84 -11.19 7.08
C MET A 1 -59.37 -11.05 6.72
N LEU A 2 -58.83 -11.89 5.83
CA LEU A 2 -57.49 -11.66 5.27
C LEU A 2 -57.62 -10.60 4.17
N LYS A 3 -57.07 -9.42 4.39
CA LYS A 3 -56.88 -8.43 3.33
C LYS A 3 -55.75 -8.95 2.43
N GLY A 4 -56.06 -9.27 1.18
CA GLY A 4 -55.06 -9.64 0.18
C GLY A 4 -54.24 -8.43 -0.25
N PHE A 5 -52.95 -8.64 -0.53
CA PHE A 5 -52.09 -7.63 -1.13
C PHE A 5 -52.53 -7.33 -2.57
N THR A 6 -52.59 -6.05 -2.93
CA THR A 6 -52.89 -5.66 -4.31
C THR A 6 -51.64 -5.81 -5.18
N LEU A 7 -51.80 -6.20 -6.46
CA LEU A 7 -50.68 -6.33 -7.40
C LEU A 7 -49.86 -5.03 -7.51
N LEU A 8 -50.55 -3.89 -7.46
CA LEU A 8 -49.95 -2.56 -7.52
C LEU A 8 -49.07 -2.28 -6.28
N GLU A 9 -49.51 -2.68 -5.09
CA GLU A 9 -48.74 -2.55 -3.85
C GLU A 9 -47.45 -3.38 -3.90
N VAL A 10 -47.52 -4.60 -4.43
CA VAL A 10 -46.33 -5.46 -4.63
C VAL A 10 -45.35 -4.82 -5.62
N LEU A 11 -45.84 -4.26 -6.74
CA LEU A 11 -45.00 -3.57 -7.73
C LEU A 11 -44.31 -2.33 -7.14
N ILE A 12 -45.02 -1.54 -6.32
CA ILE A 12 -44.44 -0.37 -5.64
C ILE A 12 -43.35 -0.81 -4.65
N VAL A 13 -43.57 -1.87 -3.88
CA VAL A 13 -42.56 -2.38 -2.94
C VAL A 13 -41.31 -2.85 -3.69
N ILE A 14 -41.46 -3.59 -4.79
CA ILE A 14 -40.32 -4.03 -5.62
C ILE A 14 -39.57 -2.84 -6.20
N LEU A 15 -40.28 -1.82 -6.70
CA LEU A 15 -39.68 -0.59 -7.20
C LEU A 15 -38.85 0.11 -6.11
N LEU A 16 -39.42 0.31 -4.92
CA LEU A 16 -38.73 0.95 -3.79
C LEU A 16 -37.51 0.16 -3.32
N LEU A 17 -37.61 -1.18 -3.28
CA LEU A 17 -36.48 -2.05 -2.97
C LEU A 17 -35.38 -1.93 -4.02
N SER A 18 -35.73 -1.93 -5.32
CA SER A 18 -34.74 -1.82 -6.40
C SER A 18 -33.98 -0.49 -6.37
N LEU A 19 -34.67 0.62 -6.07
CA LEU A 19 -34.05 1.93 -5.90
C LEU A 19 -33.09 1.94 -4.70
N SER A 20 -33.54 1.39 -3.57
CA SER A 20 -32.76 1.35 -2.33
C SER A 20 -31.47 0.55 -2.52
N VAL A 21 -31.56 -0.63 -3.14
CA VAL A 21 -30.42 -1.50 -3.43
C VAL A 21 -29.43 -0.84 -4.41
N SER A 22 -29.94 -0.15 -5.43
CA SER A 22 -29.09 0.54 -6.42
C SER A 22 -28.22 1.64 -5.80
N ILE A 23 -28.67 2.26 -4.71
CA ILE A 23 -27.89 3.28 -3.99
C ILE A 23 -26.97 2.63 -2.94
N ALA A 24 -27.46 1.62 -2.22
CA ALA A 24 -26.72 0.99 -1.13
C ALA A 24 -25.45 0.25 -1.59
N ILE A 25 -25.52 -0.49 -2.71
CA ILE A 25 -24.40 -1.29 -3.22
C ILE A 25 -23.15 -0.44 -3.55
N PRO A 26 -23.22 0.63 -4.38
CA PRO A 26 -22.04 1.41 -4.72
C PRO A 26 -21.44 2.11 -3.49
N SER A 27 -22.28 2.62 -2.58
CA SER A 27 -21.81 3.23 -1.34
C SER A 27 -21.06 2.25 -0.46
N TRP A 28 -21.56 1.01 -0.31
CA TRP A 28 -20.88 -0.02 0.47
C TRP A 28 -19.51 -0.38 -0.11
N LYS A 29 -19.43 -0.60 -1.42
CA LYS A 29 -18.15 -0.91 -2.09
C LYS A 29 -17.12 0.19 -1.89
N SER A 30 -17.52 1.46 -1.99
CA SER A 30 -16.62 2.58 -1.78
C SER A 30 -16.07 2.65 -0.34
N LEU A 31 -16.87 2.25 0.65
CA LEU A 31 -16.45 2.22 2.05
C LEU A 31 -15.47 1.08 2.31
N GLU A 32 -15.76 -0.10 1.76
CA GLU A 32 -14.88 -1.27 1.84
C GLU A 32 -13.51 -0.98 1.22
N GLU A 33 -13.46 -0.38 0.04
CA GLU A 33 -12.20 0.01 -0.62
C GLU A 33 -11.38 0.98 0.24
N LYS A 34 -12.03 1.99 0.84
CA LYS A 34 -11.37 2.93 1.77
C LYS A 34 -10.79 2.22 2.98
N GLN A 35 -11.56 1.32 3.59
CA GLN A 35 -11.11 0.57 4.76
C GLN A 35 -9.93 -0.34 4.43
N MET A 36 -9.98 -1.06 3.31
CA MET A 36 -8.88 -1.90 2.83
C MET A 36 -7.60 -1.08 2.63
N LEU A 37 -7.70 0.06 1.94
CA LEU A 37 -6.55 0.94 1.69
C LEU A 37 -5.97 1.51 2.99
N GLN A 38 -6.82 1.97 3.92
CA GLN A 38 -6.38 2.48 5.22
C GLN A 38 -5.71 1.39 6.07
N GLN A 39 -6.21 0.16 6.01
CA GLN A 39 -5.63 -0.97 6.73
C GLN A 39 -4.24 -1.30 6.20
N GLU A 40 -4.08 -1.39 4.87
CA GLU A 40 -2.77 -1.58 4.22
C GLU A 40 -1.79 -0.47 4.56
N GLN A 41 -2.24 0.77 4.46
CA GLN A 41 -1.44 1.93 4.77
C GLN A 41 -0.93 1.90 6.22
N LYS A 42 -1.80 1.60 7.18
CA LYS A 42 -1.43 1.47 8.60
C LYS A 42 -0.43 0.34 8.81
N ARG A 43 -0.66 -0.83 8.20
CA ARG A 43 0.21 -1.99 8.34
C ARG A 43 1.59 -1.73 7.74
N LEU A 44 1.64 -1.11 6.56
CA LEU A 44 2.88 -0.70 5.91
C LEU A 44 3.61 0.35 6.74
N LEU A 45 2.91 1.36 7.28
CA LEU A 45 3.51 2.35 8.17
C LEU A 45 4.15 1.68 9.40
N LEU A 46 3.44 0.74 10.05
CA LEU A 46 3.97 -0.01 11.20
C LEU A 46 5.20 -0.82 10.83
N PHE A 47 5.18 -1.49 9.67
CA PHE A 47 6.35 -2.22 9.16
C PHE A 47 7.55 -1.28 9.00
N ILE A 48 7.39 -0.13 8.34
CA ILE A 48 8.50 0.80 8.12
C ILE A 48 8.99 1.37 9.45
N LYS A 49 8.11 1.73 10.39
CA LYS A 49 8.48 2.19 11.74
C LYS A 49 9.28 1.12 12.50
N HIS A 50 8.89 -0.14 12.39
CA HIS A 50 9.62 -1.26 12.98
C HIS A 50 11.04 -1.37 12.41
N ILE A 51 11.17 -1.25 11.08
CA ILE A 51 12.49 -1.23 10.42
C ILE A 51 13.31 -0.02 10.86
N GLN A 52 12.71 1.18 10.94
CA GLN A 52 13.42 2.37 11.41
C GLN A 52 14.00 2.20 12.82
N ALA A 53 13.20 1.68 13.76
CA ALA A 53 13.68 1.40 15.12
C ALA A 53 14.86 0.41 15.12
N ARG A 54 14.87 -0.59 14.23
CA ARG A 54 15.99 -1.52 14.08
C ARG A 54 17.21 -0.86 13.45
N VAL A 55 17.02 -0.04 12.41
CA VAL A 55 18.07 0.72 11.74
C VAL A 55 18.80 1.62 12.74
N GLU A 56 18.05 2.37 13.56
CA GLU A 56 18.59 3.26 14.60
C GLU A 56 19.48 2.51 15.59
N ASN A 57 19.06 1.32 16.05
CA ASN A 57 19.85 0.50 16.98
C ASN A 57 21.05 -0.20 16.33
N SER A 58 21.02 -0.44 15.02
CA SER A 58 22.09 -1.19 14.33
C SER A 58 23.27 -0.33 13.88
N HIS A 59 23.10 1.00 13.79
CA HIS A 59 24.05 1.93 13.15
C HIS A 59 24.45 1.58 11.70
N GLN A 60 23.74 0.65 11.06
CA GLN A 60 23.98 0.20 9.68
C GLN A 60 23.06 0.90 8.68
N ILE A 61 23.40 0.80 7.40
CA ILE A 61 22.53 1.24 6.30
C ILE A 61 21.66 0.07 5.88
N TRP A 62 20.35 0.28 5.85
CA TRP A 62 19.38 -0.68 5.36
C TRP A 62 18.84 -0.25 4.00
N HIS A 63 18.69 -1.21 3.11
CA HIS A 63 18.04 -1.05 1.81
C HIS A 63 16.59 -1.51 1.91
N LEU A 64 15.69 -0.65 1.47
CA LEU A 64 14.29 -0.98 1.21
C LEU A 64 14.16 -1.24 -0.29
N VAL A 65 13.70 -2.43 -0.63
CA VAL A 65 13.55 -2.89 -2.02
C VAL A 65 12.09 -3.29 -2.22
N VAL A 66 11.53 -2.89 -3.34
CA VAL A 66 10.13 -3.16 -3.68
C VAL A 66 10.11 -4.05 -4.90
N ASN A 67 9.44 -5.18 -4.83
CA ASN A 67 9.25 -6.06 -5.98
C ASN A 67 7.79 -6.04 -6.37
N HIS A 68 7.56 -6.10 -7.68
CA HIS A 68 6.23 -6.19 -8.25
C HIS A 68 6.26 -7.23 -9.37
N SER A 69 5.26 -8.11 -9.37
CA SER A 69 5.06 -9.09 -10.42
C SER A 69 3.99 -8.59 -11.38
N SER A 70 4.39 -8.34 -12.63
CA SER A 70 3.46 -7.94 -13.69
C SER A 70 2.40 -9.01 -13.99
N ASN A 71 2.69 -10.28 -13.71
CA ASN A 71 1.80 -11.40 -14.05
C ASN A 71 0.72 -11.62 -13.00
N ASN A 72 1.08 -11.53 -11.70
CA ASN A 72 0.16 -11.85 -10.61
C ASN A 72 -0.42 -10.62 -9.91
N HIS A 73 -0.06 -9.40 -10.34
CA HIS A 73 -0.40 -8.15 -9.66
C HIS A 73 0.03 -8.10 -8.18
N VAL A 74 0.95 -8.98 -7.78
CA VAL A 74 1.45 -9.05 -6.40
C VAL A 74 2.65 -8.14 -6.30
N TRP A 75 2.70 -7.37 -5.21
CA TRP A 75 3.88 -6.63 -4.81
C TRP A 75 4.30 -7.05 -3.40
N CYS A 76 5.56 -6.81 -3.08
CA CYS A 76 6.10 -7.02 -1.75
C CYS A 76 7.23 -6.04 -1.50
N ILE A 77 7.60 -5.89 -0.24
CA ILE A 77 8.73 -5.04 0.16
C ILE A 77 9.66 -5.88 1.02
N VAL A 78 10.96 -5.76 0.79
CA VAL A 78 11.97 -6.29 1.69
C VAL A 78 12.85 -5.16 2.20
N ALA A 79 13.07 -5.14 3.51
CA ALA A 79 14.07 -4.32 4.16
C ALA A 79 15.22 -5.21 4.60
N HIS A 80 16.45 -4.87 4.23
CA HIS A 80 17.62 -5.69 4.55
C HIS A 80 18.87 -4.82 4.75
N ILE A 81 19.87 -5.35 5.44
CA ILE A 81 21.15 -4.65 5.64
C ILE A 81 21.89 -4.53 4.30
N LYS A 82 22.54 -3.39 4.07
CA LYS A 82 23.45 -3.22 2.94
C LYS A 82 24.66 -4.13 3.11
N LYS A 83 24.80 -5.13 2.24
CA LYS A 83 26.00 -5.98 2.13
C LYS A 83 26.36 -6.15 0.66
N ASP A 84 27.55 -5.69 0.29
CA ASP A 84 28.09 -5.73 -1.08
C ASP A 84 27.06 -5.29 -2.13
N ASN A 85 26.96 -6.04 -3.24
CA ASN A 85 25.98 -5.83 -4.32
C ASN A 85 24.76 -6.76 -4.20
N MET A 86 24.52 -7.36 -3.03
CA MET A 86 23.40 -8.27 -2.85
C MET A 86 22.09 -7.50 -2.66
N VAL A 87 21.08 -7.85 -3.45
CA VAL A 87 19.72 -7.30 -3.38
C VAL A 87 18.74 -8.46 -3.32
N CYS A 88 17.90 -8.48 -2.30
CA CYS A 88 16.94 -9.57 -2.08
C CYS A 88 15.69 -9.39 -2.95
N ASP A 89 15.23 -10.48 -3.57
CA ASP A 89 13.95 -10.57 -4.27
C ASP A 89 12.87 -11.11 -3.32
N CYS A 90 11.94 -10.25 -2.88
CA CYS A 90 10.87 -10.67 -1.98
C CYS A 90 9.81 -11.56 -2.62
N LEU A 91 9.77 -11.68 -3.95
CA LEU A 91 8.91 -12.67 -4.64
C LEU A 91 9.50 -14.09 -4.53
N LYS A 92 10.80 -14.19 -4.21
CA LYS A 92 11.53 -15.45 -4.03
C LYS A 92 12.32 -15.43 -2.71
N PRO A 93 11.64 -15.38 -1.55
CA PRO A 93 12.30 -15.17 -0.25
C PRO A 93 13.36 -16.23 0.07
N ASN A 94 13.17 -17.46 -0.39
CA ASN A 94 14.10 -18.58 -0.19
C ASN A 94 15.45 -18.39 -0.90
N THR A 95 15.54 -17.47 -1.87
CA THR A 95 16.79 -17.19 -2.59
C THR A 95 17.62 -16.10 -1.93
N CYS A 96 17.08 -15.41 -0.92
CA CYS A 96 17.79 -14.33 -0.26
C CYS A 96 18.76 -14.86 0.79
N SER A 97 20.00 -14.37 0.77
CA SER A 97 21.00 -14.68 1.78
C SER A 97 20.53 -14.25 3.17
N GLN A 98 20.64 -15.14 4.15
CA GLN A 98 20.32 -14.86 5.55
C GLN A 98 21.23 -13.79 6.15
N GLU A 99 22.42 -13.60 5.60
CA GLU A 99 23.36 -12.57 6.04
C GLU A 99 22.84 -11.14 5.85
N LEU A 100 21.84 -10.96 4.97
CA LEU A 100 21.19 -9.67 4.76
C LEU A 100 20.17 -9.34 5.86
N TYR A 101 19.86 -10.29 6.74
CA TYR A 101 18.78 -10.19 7.73
C TYR A 101 17.49 -9.63 7.11
N PRO A 102 16.91 -10.28 6.08
CA PRO A 102 15.80 -9.73 5.33
C PRO A 102 14.51 -9.74 6.15
N HIS A 103 13.82 -8.60 6.15
CA HIS A 103 12.48 -8.43 6.71
C HIS A 103 11.49 -8.20 5.59
N PHE A 104 10.50 -9.08 5.49
CA PHE A 104 9.53 -9.07 4.40
C PHE A 104 8.21 -8.44 4.81
N TYR A 105 7.63 -7.68 3.91
CA TYR A 105 6.26 -7.18 3.94
C TYR A 105 5.51 -7.71 2.73
N HIS A 106 4.36 -8.32 3.02
CA HIS A 106 3.40 -8.75 2.01
C HIS A 106 2.05 -8.06 2.27
N PRO A 107 1.40 -7.52 1.22
CA PRO A 107 0.07 -6.93 1.34
C PRO A 107 -0.97 -7.98 1.76
N LEU A 108 -1.95 -7.56 2.55
CA LEU A 108 -3.23 -8.24 2.82
C LEU A 108 -4.09 -8.35 1.57
N PHE A 109 -4.12 -7.29 0.75
CA PHE A 109 -5.01 -7.14 -0.40
C PHE A 109 -4.21 -6.95 -1.71
N PRO A 110 -3.36 -7.91 -2.12
CA PRO A 110 -2.48 -7.76 -3.28
C PRO A 110 -3.22 -7.50 -4.60
N LYS A 111 -4.47 -7.95 -4.74
CA LYS A 111 -5.24 -7.78 -5.97
C LYS A 111 -5.94 -6.42 -6.06
N GLN A 112 -6.29 -5.84 -4.91
CA GLN A 112 -7.07 -4.62 -4.80
C GLN A 112 -6.19 -3.39 -4.57
N VAL A 113 -5.12 -3.54 -3.79
CA VAL A 113 -4.19 -2.45 -3.45
C VAL A 113 -2.86 -2.69 -4.16
N LYS A 114 -2.48 -1.74 -5.01
CA LYS A 114 -1.21 -1.73 -5.75
C LYS A 114 -0.22 -0.77 -5.11
N PHE A 115 1.05 -1.13 -5.13
CA PHE A 115 2.13 -0.21 -4.79
C PHE A 115 2.60 0.52 -6.05
N VAL A 116 2.76 1.84 -5.94
CA VAL A 116 3.32 2.69 -7.00
C VAL A 116 4.50 3.48 -6.43
N GLY A 117 5.68 3.27 -7.00
CA GLY A 117 6.90 3.99 -6.68
C GLY A 117 7.77 4.21 -7.91
N LYS A 118 8.87 4.96 -7.75
CA LYS A 118 9.79 5.30 -8.86
C LYS A 118 10.82 4.22 -9.16
N LYS A 119 11.16 3.40 -8.17
CA LYS A 119 12.22 2.39 -8.24
C LYS A 119 11.65 1.06 -7.74
N TYR A 120 11.87 0.02 -8.52
CA TYR A 120 11.54 -1.36 -8.20
C TYR A 120 12.79 -2.22 -8.33
N TYR A 121 12.77 -3.40 -7.72
CA TYR A 121 13.78 -4.42 -7.88
C TYR A 121 14.16 -4.60 -9.36
N PRO A 122 15.46 -4.67 -9.68
CA PRO A 122 16.60 -4.82 -8.77
C PRO A 122 17.14 -3.52 -8.15
N GLN A 123 16.47 -2.38 -8.37
CA GLN A 123 16.89 -1.10 -7.80
C GLN A 123 16.43 -0.95 -6.34
N ILE A 124 17.25 -0.26 -5.55
CA ILE A 124 16.93 0.09 -4.16
C ILE A 124 15.89 1.21 -4.18
N ALA A 125 14.72 0.94 -3.61
CA ALA A 125 13.67 1.94 -3.50
C ALA A 125 14.10 3.05 -2.54
N ALA A 126 14.43 2.72 -1.29
CA ALA A 126 14.90 3.69 -0.31
C ALA A 126 16.08 3.16 0.51
N LYS A 127 16.91 4.07 1.01
CA LYS A 127 17.97 3.76 1.97
C LYS A 127 17.61 4.37 3.33
N LEU A 128 17.76 3.58 4.39
CA LEU A 128 17.51 3.99 5.77
C LEU A 128 18.85 3.94 6.52
N GLY A 129 19.31 5.07 7.05
CA GLY A 129 20.57 5.15 7.81
C GLY A 129 20.36 5.44 9.30
N GLY A 130 21.07 4.71 10.18
CA GLY A 130 20.93 4.84 11.64
C GLY A 130 21.56 6.09 12.26
N ILE A 131 22.59 6.68 11.65
CA ILE A 131 23.42 7.70 12.32
C ILE A 131 22.90 9.14 12.12
N ARG A 132 21.89 9.36 11.24
CA ARG A 132 21.30 10.69 11.02
C ARG A 132 19.79 10.69 10.68
N ARG A 133 19.07 9.57 10.89
CA ARG A 133 17.71 9.37 10.33
C ARG A 133 17.62 9.76 8.84
N THR A 134 18.71 9.64 8.09
CA THR A 134 18.74 10.08 6.70
C THR A 134 18.05 9.03 5.86
N THR A 135 16.86 9.36 5.39
CA THR A 135 16.23 8.66 4.28
C THR A 135 16.42 9.51 3.02
N GLU A 136 16.83 8.90 1.91
CA GLU A 136 16.74 9.59 0.60
C GLU A 136 15.29 10.08 0.44
N ASN A 137 15.10 11.32 -0.02
CA ASN A 137 13.75 11.85 -0.27
C ASN A 137 13.05 10.90 -1.24
N ASN A 138 12.10 10.14 -0.72
CA ASN A 138 11.39 9.18 -1.51
C ASN A 138 9.93 9.17 -1.10
N CYS A 139 9.10 8.82 -2.07
CA CYS A 139 7.69 8.76 -1.87
C CYS A 139 7.13 7.61 -2.68
N PHE A 140 6.18 6.93 -2.09
CA PHE A 140 5.40 5.92 -2.76
C PHE A 140 3.94 6.07 -2.40
N SER A 141 3.08 5.55 -3.26
CA SER A 141 1.66 5.53 -3.04
C SER A 141 1.09 4.14 -3.11
N LEU A 142 0.11 3.89 -2.26
CA LEU A 142 -0.78 2.75 -2.36
C LEU A 142 -2.02 3.20 -3.13
N VAL A 143 -2.40 2.46 -4.17
CA VAL A 143 -3.49 2.80 -5.07
C VAL A 143 -4.50 1.65 -5.07
N SER A 144 -5.77 1.97 -4.84
CA SER A 144 -6.93 1.10 -5.06
C SER A 144 -7.70 1.56 -6.32
N GLN A 145 -8.86 0.97 -6.62
CA GLN A 145 -9.66 1.32 -7.80
C GLN A 145 -10.05 2.81 -7.82
N HIS A 146 -10.52 3.36 -6.69
CA HIS A 146 -11.01 4.74 -6.61
C HIS A 146 -10.29 5.60 -5.55
N GLU A 147 -9.32 5.03 -4.83
CA GLU A 147 -8.68 5.65 -3.67
C GLU A 147 -7.16 5.55 -3.76
N GLN A 148 -6.44 6.55 -3.24
CA GLN A 148 -4.98 6.57 -3.21
C GLN A 148 -4.48 7.14 -1.88
N ALA A 149 -3.45 6.50 -1.32
CA ALA A 149 -2.79 6.89 -0.09
C ALA A 149 -1.30 7.14 -0.36
N VAL A 150 -0.78 8.29 0.08
CA VAL A 150 0.61 8.68 -0.17
C VAL A 150 1.44 8.55 1.13
N LEU A 151 2.57 7.85 1.03
CA LEU A 151 3.54 7.68 2.09
C LEU A 151 4.83 8.40 1.69
N SER A 152 5.15 9.47 2.41
CA SER A 152 6.31 10.31 2.13
C SER A 152 7.36 10.23 3.23
N PHE A 153 8.61 10.09 2.83
CA PHE A 153 9.79 10.07 3.70
C PHE A 153 10.47 11.42 3.64
N SER A 154 10.58 12.11 4.77
CA SER A 154 11.39 13.33 4.85
C SER A 154 12.86 12.98 5.01
N LYS A 155 13.78 13.85 4.56
CA LYS A 155 15.23 13.69 4.78
C LYS A 155 15.64 13.52 6.25
N MET A 156 14.76 13.86 7.18
CA MET A 156 14.93 13.72 8.64
C MET A 156 14.37 12.40 9.19
N GLY A 157 13.93 11.50 8.32
CA GLY A 157 13.40 10.17 8.65
C GLY A 157 11.98 10.18 9.20
N ASN A 158 11.30 11.32 9.17
CA ASN A 158 9.88 11.36 9.53
C ASN A 158 9.07 10.75 8.38
N ILE A 159 8.27 9.74 8.72
CA ILE A 159 7.27 9.18 7.81
C ILE A 159 5.97 9.90 8.07
N SER A 160 5.45 10.56 7.04
CA SER A 160 4.13 11.19 7.10
C SER A 160 3.17 10.50 6.14
N ILE A 161 1.98 10.21 6.66
CA ILE A 161 0.81 9.89 5.86
C ILE A 161 0.25 11.20 5.34
N LYS A 162 0.02 11.29 4.03
CA LYS A 162 -0.73 12.38 3.43
C LYS A 162 -1.96 11.82 2.73
N ASP A 163 -3.10 12.44 2.98
CA ASP A 163 -4.35 12.13 2.30
C ASP A 163 -4.34 12.65 0.85
N GLN A 164 -5.25 12.10 0.03
CA GLN A 164 -5.43 12.32 -1.42
C GLN A 164 -4.97 13.69 -1.96
N LYS A 165 -5.25 14.80 -1.27
CA LYS A 165 -4.95 16.17 -1.76
C LYS A 165 -3.46 16.51 -1.93
N SER A 166 -2.52 15.63 -1.56
CA SER A 166 -1.08 15.85 -1.82
C SER A 166 -0.53 15.14 -3.08
N HIS A 167 -1.39 14.88 -4.08
CA HIS A 167 -1.01 14.29 -5.40
C HIS A 167 0.27 14.90 -6.01
N SER A 168 0.45 16.21 -5.93
CA SER A 168 1.47 16.94 -6.69
C SER A 168 2.91 16.80 -6.18
N ALA A 169 3.13 16.28 -4.97
CA ALA A 169 4.47 16.28 -4.38
C ALA A 169 5.32 15.03 -4.73
N CYS A 170 4.69 13.88 -5.00
CA CYS A 170 5.40 12.61 -5.20
C CYS A 170 5.52 12.22 -6.68
N PHE A 171 4.49 12.54 -7.46
CA PHE A 171 4.41 12.26 -8.89
C PHE A 171 4.17 13.57 -9.66
N ASN A 172 5.12 14.50 -9.58
CA ASN A 172 5.12 15.68 -10.46
C ASN A 172 5.80 15.35 -11.80
N SER A 173 5.33 14.30 -12.50
CA SER A 173 5.74 13.95 -13.87
C SER A 173 4.76 12.90 -14.41
N GLY A 174 4.15 13.18 -15.56
CA GLY A 174 3.04 12.41 -16.13
C GLY A 174 3.31 10.91 -16.25
N VAL A 175 2.63 10.14 -15.39
CA VAL A 175 2.32 8.74 -15.64
C VAL A 175 0.80 8.69 -15.77
N SER A 176 0.33 8.72 -17.01
CA SER A 176 -1.04 8.37 -17.36
C SER A 176 -1.30 6.93 -16.93
N LEU A 177 -2.39 6.75 -16.17
CA LEU A 177 -3.02 5.45 -15.93
C LEU A 177 -3.25 4.68 -17.22
#